data_AF-A0A3D1XPF2-F1
#
_entry.id   AF-A0A3D1XPF2-F1
#
_cell.length_a   1.000
_cell.length_b   1.000
_cell.length_c   1.000
_cell.angle_alpha   90.00
_cell.angle_beta   90.00
_cell.angle_gamma   90.00
#
_symmetry.space_group_name_H-M   'P 1'
#
loop_
_entity.id
_entity.type
_entity.pdbx_description
1 polymer ?
#
loop_
_entity_poly.entity_id
_entity_poly.type
_entity_poly.pdbx_seq_one_letter_code
_entity_poly.pdbx_strand_id
1 'polypeptide(L)'
;CIANILASRASQNQIRTLSVTQKDSYVVLDYTDQEIYVHKKSSSEHKLSKDSVRYKQESLVERIFVHKDNPLKLELKHFLDCATNGHQRKVAINNELYSLEIALNILGQFNKNH
;
A
#
# COMPACT_ATOMS: atom_id res chain seq x y z
N CYS A 1 -12.21 -2.31 -7.94
CA CYS A 1 -11.69 -2.44 -6.55
C CYS A 1 -12.34 -1.35 -5.70
N ILE A 2 -12.25 -1.46 -4.37
CA ILE A 2 -12.69 -0.41 -3.44
C ILE A 2 -11.44 0.05 -2.67
N ALA A 3 -11.30 1.36 -2.46
CA ALA A 3 -10.22 1.95 -1.68
C ALA A 3 -10.82 2.80 -0.56
N ASN A 4 -10.37 2.56 0.67
CA ASN A 4 -10.73 3.36 1.84
C ASN A 4 -9.52 4.18 2.26
N ILE A 5 -9.66 5.50 2.29
CA ILE A 5 -8.59 6.43 2.69
C ILE A 5 -9.03 7.11 3.98
N LEU A 6 -8.26 6.91 5.05
CA LEU A 6 -8.46 7.56 6.34
C LEU A 6 -7.34 8.57 6.57
N ALA A 7 -7.71 9.82 6.82
CA ALA A 7 -6.78 10.87 7.21
C ALA A 7 -7.36 11.66 8.38
N SER A 8 -6.53 11.92 9.39
CA SER A 8 -6.91 12.74 10.55
C SER A 8 -5.72 13.55 11.03
N ARG A 9 -5.95 14.84 11.31
CA ARG A 9 -4.97 15.73 11.94
C ARG A 9 -5.14 15.83 13.45
N ALA A 10 -6.20 15.23 14.01
CA ALA A 10 -6.53 15.34 15.44
C ALA A 10 -5.82 14.28 16.30
N SER A 11 -5.29 13.22 15.69
CA SER A 11 -4.56 12.16 16.39
C SER A 11 -3.15 12.61 16.76
N GLN A 12 -2.72 12.31 18.00
CA GLN A 12 -1.31 12.43 18.39
C GLN A 12 -0.46 11.26 17.86
N ASN A 13 -1.08 10.09 17.64
CA ASN A 13 -0.40 8.92 17.09
C ASN A 13 -0.15 9.13 15.60
N GLN A 14 1.10 8.97 15.17
CA GLN A 14 1.48 9.00 13.77
C GLN A 14 1.32 7.61 13.16
N ILE A 15 0.21 7.40 12.43
CA ILE A 15 -0.07 6.14 11.74
C ILE A 15 0.02 6.39 10.24
N ARG A 16 0.92 5.66 9.58
CA ARG A 16 1.14 5.72 8.13
C ARG A 16 1.19 4.31 7.58
N THR A 17 0.03 3.73 7.35
CA THR A 17 -0.10 2.33 6.90
C THR A 17 -0.92 2.23 5.62
N LEU A 18 -0.54 1.32 4.73
CA LEU A 18 -1.35 0.90 3.60
C LEU A 18 -1.60 -0.60 3.71
N SER A 19 -2.84 -1.03 3.51
CA SER A 19 -3.16 -2.45 3.37
C SER A 19 -3.87 -2.73 2.04
N VAL A 20 -3.52 -3.87 1.44
CA VAL A 20 -4.07 -4.32 0.17
C VAL A 20 -4.53 -5.76 0.32
N THR A 21 -5.85 -5.95 0.27
CA THR A 21 -6.45 -7.28 0.27
C THR A 21 -6.66 -7.75 -1.16
N GLN A 22 -6.13 -8.92 -1.47
CA GLN A 22 -6.23 -9.59 -2.76
C GLN A 22 -6.84 -10.98 -2.55
N LYS A 23 -7.13 -11.69 -3.65
CA LYS A 23 -7.77 -13.01 -3.62
C LYS A 23 -7.00 -14.01 -2.75
N ASP A 24 -5.68 -14.03 -2.87
CA ASP A 24 -4.80 -15.06 -2.28
C ASP A 24 -3.76 -14.48 -1.31
N SER A 25 -3.77 -13.17 -1.09
CA SER A 25 -2.79 -12.47 -0.25
C SER A 25 -3.35 -11.21 0.42
N TYR A 26 -2.74 -10.85 1.54
CA TYR A 26 -2.96 -9.60 2.24
C TYR A 26 -1.61 -8.92 2.48
N VAL A 27 -1.44 -7.74 1.90
CA VAL A 27 -0.21 -6.96 2.00
C VAL A 27 -0.42 -5.82 2.98
N VAL A 28 0.51 -5.64 3.91
CA VAL A 28 0.54 -4.50 4.84
C VAL A 28 1.88 -3.80 4.69
N LEU A 29 1.84 -2.49 4.51
CA LEU A 29 2.99 -1.61 4.46
C LEU A 29 2.91 -0.62 5.63
N ASP A 30 3.95 -0.58 6.44
CA ASP A 30 4.19 0.48 7.42
C ASP A 30 5.23 1.45 6.84
N TYR A 31 4.82 2.69 6.55
CA TYR A 31 5.69 3.72 6.00
C TYR A 31 6.62 4.35 7.04
N THR A 32 6.29 4.26 8.33
CA THR A 32 7.14 4.75 9.42
C THR A 32 8.36 3.84 9.56
N ASP A 33 8.13 2.53 9.64
CA ASP A 33 9.21 1.56 9.81
C ASP A 33 9.82 1.09 8.48
N GLN A 34 9.18 1.41 7.36
CA GLN A 34 9.52 0.99 5.99
C GLN A 34 9.53 -0.54 5.85
N GLU A 35 8.47 -1.17 6.34
CA GLU A 35 8.33 -2.62 6.36
C GLU A 35 7.11 -3.06 5.57
N ILE A 36 7.29 -4.13 4.79
CA ILE A 36 6.21 -4.75 4.03
C ILE A 36 6.03 -6.18 4.52
N TYR A 37 4.80 -6.49 4.90
CA TYR A 37 4.36 -7.82 5.30
C TYR A 37 3.42 -8.36 4.24
N VAL A 38 3.72 -9.55 3.71
CA VAL A 38 2.87 -10.26 2.77
C VAL A 38 2.37 -11.52 3.43
N HIS A 39 1.09 -11.54 3.78
CA HIS A 39 0.40 -12.71 4.29
C HIS A 39 -0.19 -13.48 3.10
N LYS A 40 0.30 -14.68 2.82
CA LYS A 40 -0.20 -15.54 1.74
C LYS A 40 -1.08 -16.64 2.31
N LYS A 41 -2.20 -16.90 1.63
CA LYS A 41 -3.03 -18.06 1.91
C LYS A 41 -2.27 -19.31 1.46
N SER A 42 -1.87 -20.18 2.39
CA SER A 42 -1.36 -21.51 2.01
C SER A 42 -2.53 -22.46 1.77
N SER A 43 -2.31 -23.49 0.96
CA SER A 43 -3.32 -24.49 0.62
C SER A 43 -3.87 -25.16 1.87
N SER A 44 -5.20 -25.20 2.02
CA SER A 44 -5.88 -26.00 3.01
C SER A 44 -5.90 -27.46 2.55
N GLU A 45 -5.10 -28.33 3.18
CA GLU A 45 -5.22 -29.77 2.97
C GLU A 45 -6.38 -30.33 3.79
N HIS A 46 -7.40 -30.87 3.11
CA HIS A 46 -8.43 -31.69 3.74
C HIS A 46 -8.02 -33.16 3.68
N LYS A 47 -7.41 -33.69 4.74
CA LYS A 47 -7.26 -35.15 4.89
C LYS A 47 -8.49 -35.71 5.60
N LEU A 48 -9.41 -36.28 4.83
CA LEU A 48 -10.48 -37.11 5.36
C LEU A 48 -9.87 -38.46 5.80
N SER A 49 -9.69 -38.65 7.09
CA SER A 49 -9.55 -40.00 7.67
C SER A 49 -10.90 -40.42 8.24
N LYS A 50 -11.23 -41.71 8.15
CA LYS A 50 -12.57 -42.28 8.44
C LYS A 50 -13.13 -41.92 9.84
N ASP A 51 -12.30 -41.47 10.78
CA ASP A 51 -12.70 -41.24 12.18
C ASP A 51 -12.48 -39.80 12.70
N SER A 52 -11.98 -38.86 11.89
CA SER A 52 -11.87 -37.46 12.33
C SER A 52 -11.58 -36.50 11.19
N VAL A 53 -12.30 -35.38 11.11
CA VAL A 53 -11.95 -34.24 10.25
C VAL A 53 -10.89 -33.41 10.98
N ARG A 54 -9.64 -33.41 10.47
CA ARG A 54 -8.61 -32.44 10.91
C ARG A 54 -8.52 -31.31 9.89
N TYR A 55 -8.83 -30.10 10.32
CA TYR A 55 -8.64 -28.89 9.53
C TYR A 55 -7.25 -28.30 9.82
N LYS A 56 -6.40 -28.21 8.81
CA LYS A 56 -5.10 -27.51 8.89
C LYS A 56 -5.13 -26.32 7.95
N GLN A 57 -5.04 -25.12 8.51
CA GLN A 57 -4.87 -23.89 7.76
C GLN A 57 -3.46 -23.38 7.99
N GLU A 58 -2.64 -23.41 6.95
CA GLU A 58 -1.31 -22.81 6.97
C GLU A 58 -1.40 -21.36 6.47
N SER A 59 -0.63 -20.48 7.09
CA SER A 59 -0.48 -19.08 6.69
C SER A 59 1.00 -18.78 6.63
N LEU A 60 1.47 -18.28 5.49
CA LEU A 60 2.87 -17.87 5.30
C LEU A 60 2.93 -16.35 5.42
N VAL A 61 3.85 -15.85 6.25
CA VAL A 61 4.11 -14.41 6.39
C VAL A 61 5.52 -14.12 5.90
N GLU A 62 5.62 -13.39 4.79
CA GLU A 62 6.88 -12.91 4.25
C GLU A 62 7.10 -11.47 4.71
N ARG A 63 8.26 -11.20 5.33
CA ARG A 63 8.71 -9.85 5.67
C ARG A 63 9.73 -9.40 4.63
N ILE A 64 9.38 -8.35 3.90
CA ILE A 64 10.25 -7.76 2.88
C ILE A 64 10.94 -6.54 3.50
N PHE A 65 12.28 -6.58 3.51
CA PHE A 65 13.09 -5.46 3.96
C PHE A 65 13.26 -4.46 2.81
N VAL A 66 12.87 -3.21 3.06
CA VAL A 66 13.09 -2.10 2.12
C VAL A 66 14.43 -1.45 2.43
N HIS A 67 15.22 -1.17 1.39
CA HIS A 67 16.46 -0.42 1.55
C HIS A 67 16.16 1.03 1.96
N LYS A 68 16.64 1.43 3.13
CA LYS A 68 16.31 2.72 3.76
C LYS A 68 17.21 3.84 3.24
N ASP A 69 16.99 4.26 2.00
CA ASP A 69 17.54 5.52 1.50
C ASP A 69 16.60 6.68 1.83
N ASN A 70 17.16 7.89 2.00
CA ASN A 70 16.34 9.07 2.24
C ASN A 70 15.44 9.35 1.00
N PRO A 71 14.10 9.29 1.14
CA PRO A 71 13.20 9.37 -0.02
C PRO A 71 13.26 10.73 -0.71
N LEU A 72 13.40 11.82 0.05
CA LEU A 72 13.55 13.17 -0.51
C LEU A 72 14.85 13.30 -1.31
N LYS A 73 15.96 12.72 -0.81
CA LYS A 73 17.22 12.67 -1.55
C LYS A 73 17.06 11.91 -2.87
N LEU A 74 16.36 10.78 -2.87
CA LEU A 74 16.12 10.00 -4.09
C LEU A 74 15.22 10.75 -5.08
N GLU A 75 14.22 11.47 -4.60
CA GLU A 75 13.32 12.29 -5.42
C GLU A 75 14.08 13.47 -6.06
N LEU A 76 14.89 14.20 -5.28
CA LEU A 76 15.70 15.30 -5.81
C LEU A 76 16.74 14.83 -6.82
N LYS A 77 17.38 13.68 -6.58
CA LYS A 77 18.28 13.05 -7.57
C LYS A 77 17.53 12.72 -8.87
N HIS A 78 16.35 12.13 -8.76
CA HIS A 78 15.50 11.79 -9.91
C HIS A 78 15.09 13.05 -10.68
N PHE A 79 14.73 14.12 -9.97
CA PHE A 79 14.40 15.41 -10.57
C PHE A 79 15.59 16.00 -11.35
N LEU A 80 16.78 16.04 -10.75
CA LEU A 80 17.99 16.54 -11.41
C LEU A 80 18.33 15.72 -12.65
N ASP A 81 18.22 14.39 -12.58
CA ASP A 81 18.48 13.50 -13.70
C ASP A 81 17.49 13.72 -14.86
N CYS A 82 16.21 13.93 -14.57
CA CYS A 82 15.22 14.32 -15.57
C CYS A 82 15.56 15.67 -16.23
N ALA A 83 15.95 16.66 -15.42
CA ALA A 83 16.20 18.02 -15.90
C ALA A 83 17.52 18.16 -16.69
N THR A 84 18.54 17.39 -16.33
CA THR A 84 19.89 17.50 -16.91
C THR A 84 20.13 16.48 -18.01
N ASN A 85 19.64 15.25 -17.85
CA ASN A 85 19.91 14.13 -18.75
C ASN A 85 18.69 13.70 -19.57
N GLY A 86 17.54 14.35 -19.40
CA GLY A 86 16.31 14.00 -20.10
C GLY A 86 15.73 12.65 -19.69
N HIS A 87 16.10 12.13 -18.51
CA HIS A 87 15.55 10.88 -17.98
C HIS A 87 14.01 10.96 -17.88
N GLN A 88 13.33 9.85 -18.15
CA GLN A 88 11.87 9.80 -18.04
C GLN A 88 11.43 9.91 -16.58
N ARG A 89 10.40 10.71 -16.31
CA ARG A 89 9.81 10.77 -14.97
C ARG A 89 9.22 9.43 -14.55
N LYS A 90 9.39 9.08 -13.27
CA LYS A 90 8.76 7.89 -12.66
C LYS A 90 7.24 7.95 -12.67
N VAL A 91 6.67 9.15 -12.63
CA VAL A 91 5.21 9.38 -12.65
C VAL A 91 4.86 10.23 -13.87
N ALA A 92 3.82 9.84 -14.60
CA ALA A 92 3.30 10.58 -15.74
C ALA A 92 2.41 11.76 -15.26
N ILE A 93 2.45 12.89 -15.97
CA ILE A 93 1.60 14.08 -15.68
C ILE A 93 0.14 13.70 -15.53
N ASN A 94 -0.38 12.86 -16.44
CA ASN A 94 -1.79 12.48 -16.44
C ASN A 94 -2.18 11.76 -15.14
N ASN A 95 -1.28 10.98 -14.53
CA ASN A 95 -1.56 10.33 -13.26
C ASN A 95 -1.59 11.33 -12.10
N GLU A 96 -0.73 12.36 -12.13
CA GLU A 96 -0.71 13.42 -11.12
C GLU A 96 -1.95 14.31 -11.21
N LEU A 97 -2.33 14.72 -12.42
CA LEU A 97 -3.56 15.49 -12.67
C LEU A 97 -4.79 14.71 -12.24
N TYR A 98 -4.85 13.42 -12.56
CA TYR A 98 -5.95 12.56 -12.12
C TYR A 98 -6.01 12.40 -10.59
N SER A 99 -4.86 12.30 -9.92
CA SER A 99 -4.79 12.26 -8.46
C SER A 99 -5.32 13.55 -7.83
N LEU A 100 -4.96 14.72 -8.39
CA LEU A 100 -5.48 16.01 -7.96
C LEU A 100 -6.99 16.14 -8.20
N GLU A 101 -7.47 15.70 -9.36
CA GLU A 101 -8.91 15.69 -9.69
C GLU A 101 -9.71 14.89 -8.66
N ILE A 102 -9.25 13.69 -8.29
CA ILE A 102 -9.90 12.86 -7.26
C ILE A 102 -9.92 13.61 -5.92
N ALA A 103 -8.80 14.20 -5.51
CA ALA A 103 -8.72 14.92 -4.24
C ALA A 103 -9.70 16.11 -4.18
N LEU A 104 -9.80 16.87 -5.27
CA LEU A 104 -10.75 17.98 -5.39
C LEU A 104 -12.21 17.49 -5.42
N ASN A 105 -12.48 16.35 -6.06
CA ASN A 105 -13.82 15.75 -6.06
C ASN A 105 -14.24 15.35 -4.64
N ILE A 106 -13.37 14.67 -3.89
CA ILE A 106 -13.59 14.31 -2.49
C ILE A 106 -13.87 15.57 -1.65
N LEU A 107 -13.07 16.62 -1.81
CA LEU A 107 -13.29 17.90 -1.12
C LEU A 107 -14.65 18.52 -1.47
N GLY A 108 -15.03 18.48 -2.74
CA GLY A 108 -16.33 18.96 -3.20
C GLY A 108 -17.51 18.18 -2.59
N GLN A 109 -17.35 16.89 -2.32
CA GLN A 109 -18.37 16.09 -1.63
C GLN A 109 -18.50 16.47 -0.15
N PHE A 110 -17.39 16.72 0.55
CA PHE A 110 -17.43 17.20 1.92
C PHE A 110 -18.15 18.54 2.04
N ASN A 111 -17.87 19.48 1.14
CA ASN A 111 -18.47 20.81 1.17
C ASN A 111 -19.96 20.85 0.80
N LYS A 112 -20.49 19.83 0.12
CA LYS A 112 -21.93 19.72 -0.23
C LYS A 112 -22.77 19.08 0.88
N ASN A 113 -22.13 18.33 1.77
CA ASN A 113 -22.79 17.59 2.85
C ASN A 113 -22.77 18.36 4.19
N HIS A 114 -22.28 19.61 4.17
CA HIS A 114 -22.35 20.61 5.22
C HIS A 114 -23.17 21.81 4.72
#